data_AF-A0A9D3W1F1-F1
#
_entry.id   AF-A0A9D3W1F1-F1
#
_cell.length_a   1.000
_cell.length_b   1.000
_cell.length_c   1.000
_cell.angle_alpha   90.00
_cell.angle_beta   90.00
_cell.angle_gamma   90.00
#
_symmetry.space_group_name_H-M   'P 1'
#
loop_
_entity.id
_entity.type
_entity.pdbx_description
1 polymer ?
#
loop_
_entity_poly.entity_id
_entity_poly.type
_entity_poly.pdbx_seq_one_letter_code
_entity_poly.pdbx_strand_id
1 'polypeptide(L)'
;MNPLYCYESLHHNYQKQIKDLKNLNIQDMEKLVSSWFNNKTLPQSYIFPPETRPGNRVIPTCNTIPVVDLSKALAHERTAVVQQILEASQEFGFFQVINHGVSENLVNDTMNVYKEFFELPAEDNAGIYSEDLKRPCRLYTSSPNFNREKVQLWRDSLRLPCHPLKECIKIWPQKPTRYREIVAAYSIEAKKLGLRILELLSEGLGLGSGFFGDKLSESTGDVYGLQVLKDGEWIGVEPLHNAFVVNIGHQLEIISNNKLKSAEHRAVTNSKVARTTAAFFINPSDDCIIEPAKSLIGTDESPVYRAFEFKEFLLNYIYMEGNFEKSVEPFKLHG
;
A
#
# COMPACT_ATOMS: atom_id res chain seq x y z
N MET A 1 -6.63 37.68 -5.90
CA MET A 1 -7.58 38.23 -6.88
C MET A 1 -7.53 37.34 -8.11
N ASN A 2 -8.66 37.03 -8.75
CA ASN A 2 -8.67 36.31 -10.03
C ASN A 2 -8.56 37.31 -11.19
N PRO A 3 -8.04 36.86 -12.34
CA PRO A 3 -8.94 36.53 -13.45
C PRO A 3 -8.82 35.04 -13.85
N LEU A 4 -9.89 34.32 -14.21
CA LEU A 4 -10.79 34.49 -15.38
C LEU A 4 -10.10 34.24 -16.73
N TYR A 5 -10.16 32.98 -17.18
CA TYR A 5 -10.40 32.62 -18.59
C TYR A 5 -11.37 31.44 -18.62
N CYS A 6 -12.20 31.38 -19.67
CA CYS A 6 -13.25 30.39 -19.85
C CYS A 6 -12.88 29.42 -20.98
N TYR A 7 -13.45 28.22 -20.96
CA TYR A 7 -13.55 27.35 -22.14
C TYR A 7 -14.90 26.62 -22.10
N GLU A 8 -15.68 26.78 -23.16
CA GLU A 8 -16.93 26.05 -23.42
C GLU A 8 -16.75 25.17 -24.68
N SER A 9 -17.81 24.46 -25.09
CA SER A 9 -17.85 23.43 -26.17
C SER A 9 -17.35 22.05 -25.69
N LEU A 10 -18.14 20.98 -25.61
CA LEU A 10 -19.54 20.76 -26.04
C LEU A 10 -20.30 19.88 -25.03
N HIS A 11 -21.60 20.15 -24.84
CA HIS A 11 -22.57 19.22 -24.27
C HIS A 11 -23.19 18.34 -25.37
N HIS A 12 -23.54 17.08 -25.07
CA HIS A 12 -24.93 16.56 -25.18
C HIS A 12 -25.11 15.12 -24.62
N ASN A 13 -26.36 14.80 -24.26
CA ASN A 13 -26.90 13.45 -24.04
C ASN A 13 -26.34 12.56 -22.90
N TYR A 14 -26.48 13.02 -21.64
CA TYR A 14 -26.45 12.11 -20.45
C TYR A 14 -27.66 12.27 -19.49
N GLN A 15 -28.80 12.79 -19.98
CA GLN A 15 -30.01 13.05 -19.17
C GLN A 15 -31.23 12.17 -19.51
N LYS A 16 -31.06 10.99 -20.12
CA LYS A 16 -32.22 10.16 -20.58
C LYS A 16 -32.24 8.68 -20.17
N GLN A 17 -31.50 8.28 -19.15
CA GLN A 17 -31.64 6.94 -18.51
C GLN A 17 -31.86 6.96 -16.98
N ILE A 18 -31.97 8.14 -16.36
CA ILE A 18 -32.34 8.26 -14.94
C ILE A 18 -33.85 7.99 -14.77
N LYS A 19 -34.24 6.71 -14.75
CA LYS A 19 -35.56 6.27 -14.25
C LYS A 19 -35.57 4.90 -13.58
N ASP A 20 -34.70 3.98 -13.99
CA ASP A 20 -34.73 2.58 -13.52
C ASP A 20 -33.65 2.26 -12.45
N LEU A 21 -32.67 3.15 -12.22
CA LEU A 21 -31.59 2.99 -11.23
C LEU A 21 -32.01 3.27 -9.77
N LYS A 22 -33.26 2.97 -9.39
CA LYS A 22 -33.87 3.39 -8.11
C LYS A 22 -33.34 2.74 -6.81
N ASN A 23 -32.29 1.94 -6.88
CA ASN A 23 -31.72 1.22 -5.72
C ASN A 23 -30.16 1.15 -5.73
N LEU A 24 -29.47 1.90 -6.59
CA LEU A 24 -28.02 2.09 -6.48
C LEU A 24 -27.73 3.39 -5.73
N ASN A 25 -26.81 3.34 -4.75
CA ASN A 25 -26.67 4.41 -3.76
C ASN A 25 -25.81 5.57 -4.31
N ILE A 26 -26.40 6.37 -5.20
CA ILE A 26 -25.75 7.51 -5.89
C ILE A 26 -25.06 8.45 -4.90
N GLN A 27 -25.64 8.65 -3.71
CA GLN A 27 -25.10 9.49 -2.64
C GLN A 27 -23.76 8.99 -2.05
N ASP A 28 -23.46 7.68 -2.14
CA ASP A 28 -22.13 7.16 -1.79
C ASP A 28 -21.10 7.42 -2.90
N MET A 29 -21.54 7.40 -4.16
CA MET A 29 -20.66 7.69 -5.30
C MET A 29 -20.25 9.17 -5.37
N GLU A 30 -21.11 10.07 -4.89
CA GLU A 30 -20.76 11.48 -4.65
C GLU A 30 -19.67 11.69 -3.57
N LYS A 31 -19.26 10.65 -2.83
CA LYS A 31 -18.13 10.71 -1.87
C LYS A 31 -16.77 10.43 -2.52
N LEU A 32 -16.72 9.84 -3.72
CA LEU A 32 -15.45 9.51 -4.37
C LEU A 32 -14.71 10.78 -4.79
N VAL A 33 -13.42 10.86 -4.47
CA VAL A 33 -12.56 12.00 -4.80
C VAL A 33 -12.41 12.16 -6.32
N SER A 34 -12.38 11.04 -7.05
CA SER A 34 -12.42 10.99 -8.52
C SER A 34 -13.67 11.62 -9.13
N SER A 35 -14.82 11.60 -8.45
CA SER A 35 -16.05 12.22 -8.94
C SER A 35 -16.09 13.76 -8.79
N TRP A 36 -15.12 14.34 -8.05
CA TRP A 36 -15.13 15.76 -7.68
C TRP A 36 -14.35 16.68 -8.63
N PHE A 37 -14.44 16.43 -9.94
CA PHE A 37 -14.02 17.39 -10.94
C PHE A 37 -15.03 18.53 -11.10
N ASN A 38 -14.72 19.70 -10.50
CA ASN A 38 -14.97 21.07 -11.00
C ASN A 38 -15.13 22.08 -9.85
N ASN A 39 -14.30 23.13 -9.82
CA ASN A 39 -14.51 24.44 -9.16
C ASN A 39 -14.92 24.48 -7.66
N LYS A 40 -14.82 23.37 -6.92
CA LYS A 40 -15.08 23.33 -5.47
C LYS A 40 -13.80 23.65 -4.68
N THR A 41 -13.95 24.41 -3.58
CA THR A 41 -12.91 24.51 -2.54
C THR A 41 -12.80 23.19 -1.78
N LEU A 42 -11.58 22.81 -1.39
CA LEU A 42 -11.33 21.66 -0.51
C LEU A 42 -12.18 21.78 0.77
N PRO A 43 -13.03 20.79 1.12
CA PRO A 43 -13.84 20.88 2.34
C PRO A 43 -12.99 20.81 3.59
N GLN A 44 -13.52 21.39 4.68
CA GLN A 44 -12.84 21.41 5.97
C GLN A 44 -12.47 20.02 6.51
N SER A 45 -13.22 18.97 6.14
CA SER A 45 -12.92 17.58 6.52
C SER A 45 -11.62 17.04 5.92
N TYR A 46 -11.14 17.56 4.79
CA TYR A 46 -9.86 17.17 4.17
C TYR A 46 -8.70 18.10 4.57
N ILE A 47 -8.95 19.11 5.41
CA ILE A 47 -7.94 20.10 5.83
C ILE A 47 -7.30 19.66 7.14
N PHE A 48 -6.14 19.01 7.03
CA PHE A 48 -5.27 18.63 8.13
C PHE A 48 -4.97 19.80 9.10
N PRO A 49 -4.75 19.55 10.41
CA PRO A 49 -4.22 20.54 11.35
C PRO A 49 -2.88 21.14 10.86
N PRO A 50 -2.64 22.47 11.00
CA PRO A 50 -1.47 23.16 10.45
C PRO A 50 -0.12 22.48 10.71
N GLU A 51 0.07 21.94 11.91
CA GLU A 51 1.27 21.28 12.42
C GLU A 51 1.54 19.91 11.78
N THR A 52 0.53 19.28 11.18
CA THR A 52 0.67 17.99 10.47
C THR A 52 0.82 18.15 8.95
N ARG A 53 0.61 19.36 8.41
CA ARG A 53 0.76 19.64 6.97
C ARG A 53 2.24 19.59 6.57
N PRO A 54 2.59 19.13 5.36
CA PRO A 54 3.96 19.26 4.83
C PRO A 54 4.39 20.74 4.65
N GLY A 55 3.43 21.67 4.63
CA GLY A 55 3.67 23.10 4.40
C GLY A 55 4.13 23.38 2.97
N ASN A 56 4.71 24.57 2.76
CA ASN A 56 5.31 24.96 1.48
C ASN A 56 6.80 24.56 1.39
N ARG A 57 7.28 23.65 2.24
CA ARG A 57 8.67 23.19 2.20
C ARG A 57 8.86 22.29 0.97
N VAL A 58 9.83 22.62 0.13
CA VAL A 58 10.33 21.69 -0.88
C VAL A 58 11.04 20.56 -0.13
N ILE A 59 10.37 19.43 0.01
CA ILE A 59 10.97 18.20 0.53
C ILE A 59 11.99 17.72 -0.51
N PRO A 60 13.25 17.48 -0.13
CA PRO A 60 14.24 16.94 -1.07
C PRO A 60 13.80 15.54 -1.53
N THR A 61 13.75 15.32 -2.85
CA THR A 61 13.88 13.97 -3.39
C THR A 61 15.30 13.50 -3.13
N CYS A 62 15.48 12.22 -2.78
CA CYS A 62 16.78 11.75 -2.31
C CYS A 62 17.18 10.40 -2.90
N ASN A 63 18.37 10.37 -3.49
CA ASN A 63 18.98 9.18 -4.08
C ASN A 63 19.56 8.22 -3.02
N THR A 64 19.24 8.39 -1.73
CA THR A 64 19.81 7.63 -0.61
C THR A 64 19.03 6.40 -0.21
N ILE A 65 17.78 6.21 -0.68
CA ILE A 65 17.06 4.96 -0.44
C ILE A 65 17.81 3.83 -1.18
N PRO A 66 18.29 2.79 -0.46
CA PRO A 66 19.17 1.79 -1.06
C PRO A 66 18.54 1.12 -2.29
N VAL A 67 19.34 0.96 -3.34
CA VAL A 67 18.92 0.33 -4.61
C VAL A 67 19.58 -1.04 -4.72
N VAL A 68 18.76 -2.08 -4.76
CA VAL A 68 19.17 -3.48 -4.75
C VAL A 68 18.97 -4.10 -6.15
N ASP A 69 20.03 -4.63 -6.74
CA ASP A 69 19.96 -5.37 -8.00
C ASP A 69 19.69 -6.85 -7.75
N LEU A 70 18.45 -7.29 -7.99
CA LEU A 70 18.06 -8.67 -7.74
C LEU A 70 18.56 -9.67 -8.79
N SER A 71 19.15 -9.22 -9.91
CA SER A 71 19.81 -10.16 -10.84
C SER A 71 21.07 -10.77 -10.23
N LYS A 72 21.79 -10.00 -9.40
CA LYS A 72 23.00 -10.43 -8.69
C LYS A 72 22.75 -11.56 -7.69
N ALA A 73 21.53 -11.66 -7.14
CA ALA A 73 21.13 -12.75 -6.25
C ALA A 73 21.02 -14.13 -6.93
N LEU A 74 21.04 -14.16 -8.28
CA LEU A 74 21.07 -15.38 -9.10
C LEU A 74 22.50 -15.73 -9.55
N ALA A 75 23.49 -14.90 -9.21
CA ALA A 75 24.90 -15.07 -9.53
C ALA A 75 25.73 -15.34 -8.26
N HIS A 76 27.06 -15.33 -8.39
CA HIS A 76 27.99 -15.51 -7.26
C HIS A 76 27.97 -14.36 -6.23
N GLU A 77 27.13 -13.34 -6.41
CA GLU A 77 27.03 -12.15 -5.54
C GLU A 77 25.90 -12.26 -4.48
N ARG A 78 25.17 -13.38 -4.38
CA ARG A 78 23.99 -13.52 -3.48
C ARG A 78 24.22 -13.02 -2.05
N THR A 79 25.33 -13.39 -1.41
CA THR A 79 25.63 -12.96 -0.03
C THR A 79 25.74 -11.44 0.11
N ALA A 80 26.27 -10.73 -0.90
CA ALA A 80 26.34 -9.27 -0.89
C ALA A 80 24.94 -8.64 -1.07
N VAL A 81 24.07 -9.24 -1.90
CA VAL A 81 22.68 -8.79 -2.06
C VAL A 81 21.86 -9.02 -0.78
N VAL A 82 22.04 -10.17 -0.13
CA VAL A 82 21.42 -10.48 1.18
C VAL A 82 21.84 -9.46 2.24
N GLN A 83 23.14 -9.16 2.33
CA GLN A 83 23.66 -8.16 3.26
C GLN A 83 23.09 -6.75 2.96
N GLN A 84 23.05 -6.35 1.69
CA GLN A 84 22.50 -5.05 1.28
C GLN A 84 21.00 -4.91 1.61
N ILE A 85 20.22 -5.99 1.40
CA ILE A 85 18.79 -6.03 1.76
C ILE A 85 18.62 -5.92 3.29
N LEU A 86 19.45 -6.64 4.06
CA LEU A 86 19.43 -6.59 5.52
C LEU A 86 19.73 -5.17 6.01
N GLU A 87 20.87 -4.59 5.62
CA GLU A 87 21.30 -3.24 6.02
C GLU A 87 20.23 -2.19 5.72
N ALA A 88 19.68 -2.17 4.51
CA ALA A 88 18.59 -1.26 4.14
C ALA A 88 17.34 -1.42 5.02
N SER A 89 17.01 -2.67 5.38
CA SER A 89 15.87 -3.02 6.22
C SER A 89 16.09 -2.71 7.71
N GLN A 90 17.34 -2.64 8.16
CA GLN A 90 17.74 -2.26 9.52
C GLN A 90 17.91 -0.74 9.65
N GLU A 91 18.40 -0.03 8.63
CA GLU A 91 18.70 1.41 8.69
C GLU A 91 17.54 2.31 8.26
N PHE A 92 16.84 1.95 7.17
CA PHE A 92 15.78 2.74 6.53
C PHE A 92 14.40 2.07 6.60
N GLY A 93 14.33 0.74 6.64
CA GLY A 93 13.07 0.01 6.50
C GLY A 93 12.47 0.05 5.09
N PHE A 94 13.19 0.64 4.14
CA PHE A 94 12.79 0.88 2.75
C PHE A 94 14.00 0.67 1.82
N PHE A 95 13.75 0.07 0.66
CA PHE A 95 14.71 -0.03 -0.44
C PHE A 95 13.97 -0.08 -1.80
N GLN A 96 14.67 0.22 -2.87
CA GLN A 96 14.18 -0.03 -4.23
C GLN A 96 14.80 -1.32 -4.77
N VAL A 97 14.03 -2.12 -5.52
CA VAL A 97 14.57 -3.28 -6.24
C VAL A 97 14.52 -3.06 -7.75
N ILE A 98 15.67 -3.25 -8.41
CA ILE A 98 15.82 -3.24 -9.87
C ILE A 98 16.16 -4.64 -10.39
N ASN A 99 16.03 -4.85 -11.70
CA ASN A 99 16.28 -6.14 -12.37
C ASN A 99 15.49 -7.31 -11.72
N HIS A 100 14.32 -7.00 -11.18
CA HIS A 100 13.50 -7.90 -10.36
C HIS A 100 12.86 -9.06 -11.15
N GLY A 101 12.90 -9.04 -12.48
CA GLY A 101 12.41 -10.12 -13.36
C GLY A 101 10.89 -10.14 -13.58
N VAL A 102 10.16 -9.14 -13.07
CA VAL A 102 8.77 -8.91 -13.47
C VAL A 102 8.80 -8.14 -14.80
N SER A 103 7.99 -8.57 -15.77
CA SER A 103 7.95 -7.95 -17.10
C SER A 103 7.47 -6.49 -17.02
N GLU A 104 8.25 -5.55 -17.54
CA GLU A 104 7.88 -4.13 -17.59
C GLU A 104 6.54 -3.92 -18.31
N ASN A 105 6.31 -4.63 -19.41
CA ASN A 105 5.02 -4.60 -20.14
C ASN A 105 3.85 -5.03 -19.25
N LEU A 106 4.04 -5.97 -18.33
CA LEU A 106 3.00 -6.41 -17.39
C LEU A 106 2.76 -5.36 -16.29
N VAL A 107 3.81 -4.67 -15.83
CA VAL A 107 3.67 -3.53 -14.90
C VAL A 107 2.92 -2.39 -15.59
N ASN A 108 3.30 -2.04 -16.81
CA ASN A 108 2.68 -0.98 -17.62
C ASN A 108 1.20 -1.29 -17.95
N ASP A 109 0.88 -2.49 -18.46
CA ASP A 109 -0.51 -2.91 -18.69
C ASP A 109 -1.33 -2.89 -17.39
N THR A 110 -0.75 -3.29 -16.26
CA THR A 110 -1.44 -3.25 -14.96
C THR A 110 -1.72 -1.83 -14.48
N MET A 111 -0.73 -0.95 -14.54
CA MET A 111 -0.91 0.45 -14.14
C MET A 111 -1.85 1.21 -15.08
N ASN A 112 -2.00 0.77 -16.34
CA ASN A 112 -3.00 1.29 -17.26
C ASN A 112 -4.40 0.74 -16.96
N VAL A 113 -4.56 -0.57 -16.72
CA VAL A 113 -5.86 -1.16 -16.39
C VAL A 113 -6.42 -0.67 -15.04
N TYR A 114 -5.54 -0.24 -14.12
CA TYR A 114 -5.94 0.50 -12.92
C TYR A 114 -6.45 1.92 -13.22
N LYS A 115 -5.80 2.68 -14.12
CA LYS A 115 -6.31 4.00 -14.55
C LYS A 115 -7.68 3.86 -15.20
N GLU A 116 -7.80 2.95 -16.17
CA GLU A 116 -9.06 2.64 -16.85
C GLU A 116 -10.18 2.33 -15.85
N PHE A 117 -9.91 1.53 -14.81
CA PHE A 117 -10.89 1.24 -13.74
C PHE A 117 -11.34 2.47 -12.96
N PHE A 118 -10.42 3.36 -12.57
CA PHE A 118 -10.74 4.59 -11.82
C PHE A 118 -11.34 5.69 -12.70
N GLU A 119 -11.19 5.59 -14.03
CA GLU A 119 -11.82 6.47 -15.03
C GLU A 119 -13.21 5.97 -15.49
N LEU A 120 -13.66 4.79 -15.04
CA LEU A 120 -15.01 4.29 -15.33
C LEU A 120 -16.11 5.21 -14.75
N PRO A 121 -17.27 5.33 -15.43
CA PRO A 121 -18.44 5.99 -14.88
C PRO A 121 -18.85 5.40 -13.52
N ALA A 122 -19.30 6.27 -12.61
CA ALA A 122 -19.67 5.88 -11.24
C ALA A 122 -20.65 4.69 -11.19
N GLU A 123 -21.58 4.59 -12.13
CA GLU A 123 -22.56 3.50 -12.22
C GLU A 123 -21.91 2.11 -12.34
N ASP A 124 -20.77 1.98 -13.03
CA ASP A 124 -20.05 0.71 -13.19
C ASP A 124 -19.30 0.28 -11.91
N ASN A 125 -18.88 1.25 -11.10
CA ASN A 125 -18.13 1.03 -9.86
C ASN A 125 -19.02 1.00 -8.60
N ALA A 126 -20.26 1.51 -8.68
CA ALA A 126 -21.22 1.54 -7.58
C ALA A 126 -21.53 0.17 -6.97
N GLY A 127 -21.50 -0.89 -7.78
CA GLY A 127 -21.64 -2.27 -7.30
C GLY A 127 -20.52 -2.72 -6.36
N ILE A 128 -19.35 -2.06 -6.39
CA ILE A 128 -18.12 -2.44 -5.67
C ILE A 128 -17.81 -1.48 -4.49
N TYR A 129 -18.41 -0.29 -4.44
CA TYR A 129 -18.27 0.62 -3.31
C TYR A 129 -18.70 -0.05 -1.98
N SER A 130 -17.93 0.15 -0.91
CA SER A 130 -18.32 -0.25 0.45
C SER A 130 -17.39 0.31 1.53
N GLU A 131 -18.00 0.86 2.57
CA GLU A 131 -17.34 1.18 3.86
C GLU A 131 -17.30 -0.04 4.83
N ASP A 132 -17.90 -1.18 4.48
CA ASP A 132 -17.83 -2.39 5.33
C ASP A 132 -16.45 -3.05 5.24
N LEU A 133 -15.75 -3.08 6.38
CA LEU A 133 -14.45 -3.75 6.54
C LEU A 133 -14.48 -5.23 6.16
N LYS A 134 -15.63 -5.90 6.32
CA LYS A 134 -15.83 -7.32 6.02
C LYS A 134 -15.98 -7.59 4.53
N ARG A 135 -16.31 -6.59 3.70
CA ARG A 135 -16.43 -6.76 2.25
C ARG A 135 -15.02 -6.98 1.65
N PRO A 136 -14.70 -8.16 1.11
CA PRO A 136 -13.32 -8.53 0.80
C PRO A 136 -12.74 -7.75 -0.39
N CYS A 137 -13.47 -7.68 -1.50
CA CYS A 137 -13.19 -6.75 -2.60
C CYS A 137 -14.10 -5.53 -2.46
N ARG A 138 -13.51 -4.34 -2.32
CA ARG A 138 -14.25 -3.09 -2.09
C ARG A 138 -13.52 -1.84 -2.60
N LEU A 139 -14.29 -0.89 -3.13
CA LEU A 139 -13.87 0.48 -3.41
C LEU A 139 -14.31 1.39 -2.26
N TYR A 140 -13.47 2.33 -1.84
CA TYR A 140 -13.80 3.34 -0.82
C TYR A 140 -13.02 4.63 -1.05
N THR A 141 -13.52 5.75 -0.50
CA THR A 141 -12.82 7.04 -0.41
C THR A 141 -12.07 7.16 0.93
N SER A 142 -11.00 7.95 0.99
CA SER A 142 -10.15 8.19 2.17
C SER A 142 -9.56 6.92 2.81
N SER A 143 -10.22 6.32 3.81
CA SER A 143 -9.85 5.06 4.42
C SER A 143 -11.09 4.21 4.70
N PRO A 144 -10.92 2.91 5.03
CA PRO A 144 -12.03 2.04 5.41
C PRO A 144 -12.81 2.50 6.67
N ASN A 145 -12.33 3.52 7.39
CA ASN A 145 -12.94 4.04 8.62
C ASN A 145 -13.60 5.43 8.45
N PHE A 146 -13.88 5.88 7.21
CA PHE A 146 -14.40 7.22 6.83
C PHE A 146 -15.17 8.01 7.91
N ASN A 147 -16.21 7.41 8.50
CA ASN A 147 -17.10 8.07 9.47
C ASN A 147 -16.51 8.27 10.89
N ARG A 148 -15.28 7.80 11.15
CA ARG A 148 -14.52 8.00 12.41
C ARG A 148 -13.32 8.93 12.25
N GLU A 149 -12.96 9.27 11.01
CA GLU A 149 -11.78 10.05 10.70
C GLU A 149 -11.91 11.50 11.19
N LYS A 150 -10.87 12.00 11.87
CA LYS A 150 -10.78 13.44 12.21
C LYS A 150 -10.45 14.30 10.98
N VAL A 151 -9.76 13.70 10.00
CA VAL A 151 -9.39 14.31 8.73
C VAL A 151 -9.43 13.23 7.64
N GLN A 152 -10.09 13.54 6.52
CA GLN A 152 -10.21 12.68 5.36
C GLN A 152 -8.99 12.81 4.44
N LEU A 153 -8.57 11.67 3.88
CA LEU A 153 -7.43 11.52 2.98
C LEU A 153 -7.90 11.74 1.54
N TRP A 154 -7.18 12.56 0.77
CA TRP A 154 -7.51 12.87 -0.63
C TRP A 154 -7.10 11.74 -1.58
N ARG A 155 -7.81 10.61 -1.51
CA ARG A 155 -7.65 9.44 -2.39
C ARG A 155 -8.95 8.62 -2.46
N ASP A 156 -9.14 7.92 -3.56
CA ASP A 156 -9.97 6.71 -3.60
C ASP A 156 -9.06 5.47 -3.52
N SER A 157 -9.61 4.30 -3.20
CA SER A 157 -8.84 3.07 -3.02
C SER A 157 -9.68 1.82 -3.27
N LEU A 158 -9.19 0.94 -4.14
CA LEU A 158 -9.75 -0.38 -4.40
C LEU A 158 -8.91 -1.44 -3.68
N ARG A 159 -9.49 -2.09 -2.67
CA ARG A 159 -8.87 -3.24 -2.01
C ARG A 159 -9.28 -4.52 -2.73
N LEU A 160 -8.28 -5.27 -3.17
CA LEU A 160 -8.42 -6.62 -3.74
C LEU A 160 -7.75 -7.62 -2.79
N PRO A 161 -8.39 -8.72 -2.37
CA PRO A 161 -7.66 -9.87 -1.86
C PRO A 161 -6.98 -10.57 -3.05
N CYS A 162 -5.77 -11.10 -2.89
CA CYS A 162 -5.09 -11.90 -3.93
C CYS A 162 -4.78 -13.34 -3.50
N HIS A 163 -5.10 -13.74 -2.26
CA HIS A 163 -4.91 -15.10 -1.77
C HIS A 163 -6.19 -15.71 -1.16
N PRO A 164 -6.60 -16.95 -1.51
CA PRO A 164 -6.11 -17.77 -2.62
C PRO A 164 -6.64 -17.25 -3.97
N LEU A 165 -5.72 -16.89 -4.88
CA LEU A 165 -5.99 -16.11 -6.10
C LEU A 165 -7.19 -16.60 -6.94
N LYS A 166 -7.32 -17.93 -7.12
CA LYS A 166 -8.40 -18.58 -7.89
C LYS A 166 -9.80 -18.22 -7.39
N GLU A 167 -9.97 -18.02 -6.09
CA GLU A 167 -11.24 -17.63 -5.48
C GLU A 167 -11.39 -16.10 -5.49
N CYS A 168 -10.31 -15.37 -5.24
CA CYS A 168 -10.28 -13.91 -5.25
C CYS A 168 -10.69 -13.29 -6.60
N ILE A 169 -10.19 -13.81 -7.73
CA ILE A 169 -10.50 -13.29 -9.08
C ILE A 169 -12.01 -13.24 -9.35
N LYS A 170 -12.80 -14.13 -8.73
CA LYS A 170 -14.26 -14.21 -8.93
C LYS A 170 -14.99 -12.95 -8.45
N ILE A 171 -14.46 -12.29 -7.41
CA ILE A 171 -15.07 -11.13 -6.74
C ILE A 171 -14.44 -9.77 -7.11
N TRP A 172 -13.35 -9.76 -7.89
CA TRP A 172 -12.72 -8.55 -8.43
C TRP A 172 -13.63 -7.81 -9.43
N PRO A 173 -13.32 -6.55 -9.84
CA PRO A 173 -14.02 -5.87 -10.93
C PRO A 173 -14.19 -6.72 -12.20
N GLN A 174 -15.28 -6.51 -12.94
CA GLN A 174 -15.49 -7.10 -14.28
C GLN A 174 -15.17 -6.12 -15.41
N LYS A 175 -15.09 -4.82 -15.11
CA LYS A 175 -14.71 -3.75 -16.02
C LYS A 175 -13.38 -3.11 -15.55
N PRO A 176 -12.54 -2.62 -16.47
CA PRO A 176 -12.52 -2.97 -17.89
C PRO A 176 -12.35 -4.50 -18.10
N THR A 177 -12.73 -5.04 -19.26
CA THR A 177 -12.86 -6.49 -19.45
C THR A 177 -11.55 -7.27 -19.26
N ARG A 178 -10.40 -6.66 -19.55
CA ARG A 178 -9.07 -7.23 -19.35
C ARG A 178 -8.59 -7.19 -17.89
N TYR A 179 -9.29 -6.48 -16.99
CA TYR A 179 -8.83 -6.21 -15.61
C TYR A 179 -8.44 -7.48 -14.85
N ARG A 180 -9.31 -8.49 -14.84
CA ARG A 180 -9.10 -9.73 -14.09
C ARG A 180 -7.91 -10.54 -14.59
N GLU A 181 -7.67 -10.52 -15.90
CA GLU A 181 -6.59 -11.27 -16.56
C GLU A 181 -5.23 -10.62 -16.27
N ILE A 182 -5.10 -9.32 -16.56
CA ILE A 182 -3.87 -8.54 -16.36
C ILE A 182 -3.47 -8.54 -14.88
N VAL A 183 -4.41 -8.20 -13.99
CA VAL A 183 -4.12 -8.09 -12.55
C VAL A 183 -3.81 -9.46 -11.96
N ALA A 184 -4.41 -10.56 -12.45
CA ALA A 184 -4.07 -11.90 -11.97
C ALA A 184 -2.65 -12.33 -12.37
N ALA A 185 -2.24 -12.05 -13.62
CA ALA A 185 -0.88 -12.29 -14.07
C ALA A 185 0.13 -11.47 -13.24
N TYR A 186 -0.17 -10.20 -12.97
CA TYR A 186 0.66 -9.34 -12.12
C TYR A 186 0.73 -9.82 -10.67
N SER A 187 -0.39 -10.22 -10.06
CA SER A 187 -0.42 -10.80 -8.71
C SER A 187 0.50 -12.02 -8.59
N ILE A 188 0.58 -12.87 -9.61
CA ILE A 188 1.47 -14.05 -9.61
C ILE A 188 2.95 -13.63 -9.59
N GLU A 189 3.36 -12.71 -10.48
CA GLU A 189 4.76 -12.27 -10.55
C GLU A 189 5.17 -11.41 -9.34
N ALA A 190 4.28 -10.57 -8.83
CA ALA A 190 4.53 -9.78 -7.62
C ALA A 190 4.59 -10.66 -6.35
N LYS A 191 3.76 -11.71 -6.25
CA LYS A 191 3.88 -12.73 -5.19
C LYS A 191 5.25 -13.43 -5.25
N LYS A 192 5.70 -13.88 -6.43
CA LYS A 192 7.02 -14.51 -6.62
C LYS A 192 8.16 -13.56 -6.20
N LEU A 193 8.08 -12.30 -6.62
CA LEU A 193 9.06 -11.26 -6.25
C LEU A 193 9.14 -11.07 -4.73
N GLY A 194 8.00 -10.85 -4.08
CA GLY A 194 7.96 -10.63 -2.63
C GLY A 194 8.35 -11.85 -1.80
N LEU A 195 7.98 -13.07 -2.22
CA LEU A 195 8.47 -14.30 -1.57
C LEU A 195 9.98 -14.45 -1.68
N ARG A 196 10.59 -14.15 -2.85
CA ARG A 196 12.05 -14.15 -3.01
C ARG A 196 12.74 -13.09 -2.14
N ILE A 197 12.12 -11.92 -1.94
CA ILE A 197 12.65 -10.89 -1.04
C ILE A 197 12.56 -11.36 0.42
N LEU A 198 11.47 -12.00 0.82
CA LEU A 198 11.32 -12.61 2.16
C LEU A 198 12.32 -13.76 2.41
N GLU A 199 12.64 -14.55 1.37
CA GLU A 199 13.70 -15.56 1.42
C GLU A 199 15.09 -14.93 1.69
N LEU A 200 15.43 -13.85 0.97
CA LEU A 200 16.71 -13.13 1.15
C LEU A 200 16.78 -12.42 2.52
N LEU A 201 15.66 -11.86 3.00
CA LEU A 201 15.55 -11.32 4.38
C LEU A 201 15.71 -12.42 5.43
N SER A 202 15.12 -13.59 5.21
CA SER A 202 15.27 -14.77 6.08
C SER A 202 16.72 -15.22 6.16
N GLU A 203 17.42 -15.31 5.02
CA GLU A 203 18.84 -15.65 4.95
C GLU A 203 19.72 -14.62 5.68
N GLY A 204 19.48 -13.32 5.49
CA GLY A 204 20.23 -12.25 6.16
C GLY A 204 20.04 -12.22 7.67
N LEU A 205 18.84 -12.58 8.16
CA LEU A 205 18.59 -12.76 9.58
C LEU A 205 19.14 -14.09 10.15
N GLY A 206 19.68 -14.99 9.32
CA GLY A 206 20.08 -16.34 9.75
C GLY A 206 18.89 -17.25 10.10
N LEU A 207 17.68 -16.92 9.62
CA LEU A 207 16.47 -17.74 9.76
C LEU A 207 16.45 -18.86 8.71
N GLY A 208 15.90 -20.03 9.09
CA GLY A 208 15.79 -21.18 8.20
C GLY A 208 14.97 -20.91 6.94
N SER A 209 15.37 -21.49 5.80
CA SER A 209 14.64 -21.39 4.54
C SER A 209 13.17 -21.76 4.71
N GLY A 210 12.27 -20.91 4.18
CA GLY A 210 10.83 -21.10 4.29
C GLY A 210 10.17 -20.53 5.56
N PHE A 211 10.90 -19.91 6.49
CA PHE A 211 10.36 -19.38 7.76
C PHE A 211 9.07 -18.55 7.61
N PHE A 212 8.94 -17.75 6.55
CA PHE A 212 7.75 -16.94 6.28
C PHE A 212 6.70 -17.60 5.36
N GLY A 213 7.03 -18.71 4.67
CA GLY A 213 6.41 -19.09 3.39
C GLY A 213 4.92 -19.47 3.42
N ASP A 214 4.47 -20.18 4.46
CA ASP A 214 3.21 -20.95 4.41
C ASP A 214 1.94 -20.18 4.82
N LYS A 215 2.07 -18.95 5.32
CA LYS A 215 0.97 -18.22 5.99
C LYS A 215 0.78 -16.79 5.49
N LEU A 216 0.83 -16.52 4.18
CA LEU A 216 0.86 -15.14 3.66
C LEU A 216 -0.31 -14.77 2.72
N SER A 217 -0.76 -13.51 2.81
CA SER A 217 -1.93 -12.92 2.15
C SER A 217 -1.61 -11.54 1.51
N GLU A 218 -2.32 -11.18 0.44
CA GLU A 218 -1.76 -10.33 -0.63
C GLU A 218 -2.76 -9.29 -1.23
N SER A 219 -2.24 -8.15 -1.70
CA SER A 219 -2.90 -7.08 -2.50
C SER A 219 -1.83 -6.14 -3.10
N THR A 220 -1.97 -5.54 -4.30
CA THR A 220 -0.89 -5.20 -5.30
C THR A 220 -0.29 -3.76 -5.37
N GLY A 221 0.93 -3.56 -5.97
CA GLY A 221 1.82 -2.33 -6.07
C GLY A 221 1.77 -1.44 -7.35
N ASP A 222 2.32 -0.20 -7.50
CA ASP A 222 3.36 0.61 -6.77
C ASP A 222 3.13 2.19 -6.80
N VAL A 223 4.12 3.10 -6.55
CA VAL A 223 3.94 4.52 -6.10
C VAL A 223 4.87 5.66 -6.63
N TYR A 224 4.31 6.82 -7.03
CA TYR A 224 4.99 8.15 -7.03
C TYR A 224 4.47 9.10 -5.93
N GLY A 225 5.31 10.01 -5.40
CA GLY A 225 4.90 10.96 -4.35
C GLY A 225 4.73 10.33 -2.96
N LEU A 226 5.48 9.26 -2.70
CA LEU A 226 5.73 8.71 -1.38
C LEU A 226 6.75 9.58 -0.65
N GLN A 227 6.60 9.71 0.66
CA GLN A 227 7.62 10.25 1.56
C GLN A 227 7.82 9.29 2.73
N VAL A 228 9.07 9.09 3.15
CA VAL A 228 9.44 8.26 4.31
C VAL A 228 10.01 9.18 5.39
N LEU A 229 9.68 8.93 6.65
CA LEU A 229 10.27 9.61 7.80
C LEU A 229 11.57 8.90 8.16
N LYS A 230 12.70 9.61 8.05
CA LYS A 230 14.04 9.11 8.35
C LYS A 230 14.75 10.09 9.26
N ASP A 231 15.18 9.62 10.43
CA ASP A 231 15.96 10.36 11.42
C ASP A 231 15.35 11.73 11.83
N GLY A 232 14.01 11.81 11.78
CA GLY A 232 13.22 13.01 12.11
C GLY A 232 12.80 13.87 10.90
N GLU A 233 13.35 13.63 9.71
CA GLU A 233 13.03 14.38 8.49
C GLU A 233 12.19 13.56 7.49
N TRP A 234 11.28 14.24 6.80
CA TRP A 234 10.52 13.64 5.69
C TRP A 234 11.35 13.70 4.41
N ILE A 235 11.62 12.54 3.80
CA ILE A 235 12.41 12.40 2.57
C ILE A 235 11.50 11.98 1.42
N GLY A 236 11.65 12.61 0.24
CA GLY A 236 10.89 12.27 -0.96
C GLY A 236 11.43 11.04 -1.67
N VAL A 237 10.56 10.06 -1.94
CA VAL A 237 10.89 8.86 -2.71
C VAL A 237 10.56 9.09 -4.19
N GLU A 238 11.58 8.98 -5.03
CA GLU A 238 11.47 8.96 -6.48
C GLU A 238 11.84 7.54 -6.96
N PRO A 239 10.88 6.73 -7.44
CA PRO A 239 11.17 5.41 -7.96
C PRO A 239 12.04 5.51 -9.21
N LEU A 240 13.04 4.64 -9.30
CA LEU A 240 13.75 4.40 -10.54
C LEU A 240 12.79 3.80 -11.59
N HIS A 241 13.08 4.05 -12.86
CA HIS A 241 12.32 3.44 -13.95
C HIS A 241 12.42 1.91 -13.90
N ASN A 242 11.28 1.23 -13.98
CA ASN A 242 11.13 -0.22 -13.80
C ASN A 242 11.80 -0.73 -12.51
N ALA A 243 11.46 -0.10 -11.38
CA ALA A 243 11.78 -0.54 -10.03
C ALA A 243 10.50 -0.68 -9.19
N PHE A 244 10.57 -1.50 -8.14
CA PHE A 244 9.56 -1.53 -7.08
C PHE A 244 10.11 -0.87 -5.82
N VAL A 245 9.27 -0.13 -5.10
CA VAL A 245 9.60 0.36 -3.75
C VAL A 245 9.14 -0.68 -2.74
N VAL A 246 10.10 -1.23 -1.99
CA VAL A 246 9.86 -2.27 -0.99
C VAL A 246 9.98 -1.64 0.40
N ASN A 247 9.05 -1.98 1.29
CA ASN A 247 9.11 -1.60 2.70
C ASN A 247 8.95 -2.82 3.61
N ILE A 248 9.57 -2.73 4.78
CA ILE A 248 9.35 -3.65 5.89
C ILE A 248 8.00 -3.31 6.54
N GLY A 249 7.22 -4.34 6.88
CA GLY A 249 5.97 -4.21 7.63
C GLY A 249 6.15 -4.53 9.11
N HIS A 250 5.25 -3.98 9.95
CA HIS A 250 5.29 -4.09 11.42
C HIS A 250 5.47 -5.54 11.94
N GLN A 251 4.90 -6.54 11.26
CA GLN A 251 5.07 -7.95 11.62
C GLN A 251 6.53 -8.41 11.55
N LEU A 252 7.32 -7.89 10.61
CA LEU A 252 8.73 -8.25 10.44
C LEU A 252 9.61 -7.55 11.49
N GLU A 253 9.31 -6.30 11.85
CA GLU A 253 9.94 -5.61 12.98
C GLU A 253 9.75 -6.40 14.28
N ILE A 254 8.51 -6.78 14.59
CA ILE A 254 8.15 -7.58 15.77
C ILE A 254 8.83 -8.95 15.78
N ILE A 255 8.75 -9.71 14.67
CA ILE A 255 9.41 -11.02 14.53
C ILE A 255 10.93 -10.90 14.67
N SER A 256 11.53 -9.79 14.20
CA SER A 256 12.97 -9.55 14.28
C SER A 256 13.46 -9.07 15.66
N ASN A 257 12.57 -8.93 16.65
CA ASN A 257 12.86 -8.28 17.93
C ASN A 257 13.44 -6.86 17.76
N ASN A 258 12.82 -6.06 16.88
CA ASN A 258 13.22 -4.69 16.49
C ASN A 258 14.57 -4.55 15.77
N LYS A 259 15.08 -5.62 15.16
CA LYS A 259 16.29 -5.58 14.34
C LYS A 259 16.01 -5.00 12.96
N LEU A 260 14.85 -5.30 12.35
CA LEU A 260 14.32 -4.62 11.16
C LEU A 260 13.39 -3.46 11.58
N LYS A 261 13.29 -2.40 10.76
CA LYS A 261 12.43 -1.23 11.03
C LYS A 261 11.28 -1.11 10.04
N SER A 262 10.06 -0.93 10.50
CA SER A 262 8.88 -0.62 9.68
C SER A 262 8.60 0.88 9.65
N ALA A 263 9.42 1.64 8.91
CA ALA A 263 9.44 3.10 8.96
C ALA A 263 8.11 3.79 8.61
N GLU A 264 7.83 4.90 9.29
CA GLU A 264 6.66 5.74 9.01
C GLU A 264 6.77 6.37 7.62
N HIS A 265 5.66 6.36 6.87
CA HIS A 265 5.62 6.83 5.50
C HIS A 265 4.25 7.42 5.16
N ARG A 266 4.21 8.37 4.22
CA ARG A 266 2.98 9.05 3.79
C ARG A 266 2.92 9.27 2.28
N ALA A 267 1.71 9.41 1.77
CA ALA A 267 1.45 9.86 0.40
C ALA A 267 1.11 11.35 0.39
N VAL A 268 1.82 12.16 -0.40
CA VAL A 268 1.44 13.56 -0.64
C VAL A 268 0.74 13.71 -1.99
N THR A 269 -0.23 14.63 -2.05
CA THR A 269 -0.97 14.96 -3.28
C THR A 269 -0.46 16.26 -3.89
N ASN A 270 -0.86 16.54 -5.13
CA ASN A 270 -0.51 17.76 -5.85
C ASN A 270 -1.71 18.25 -6.69
N SER A 271 -1.69 19.51 -7.13
CA SER A 271 -2.80 20.13 -7.88
C SER A 271 -2.71 20.05 -9.40
N LYS A 272 -1.73 19.31 -9.95
CA LYS A 272 -1.44 19.27 -11.40
C LYS A 272 -1.70 17.92 -12.06
N VAL A 273 -1.39 16.82 -11.38
CA VAL A 273 -1.35 15.47 -11.95
C VAL A 273 -1.96 14.46 -10.98
N ALA A 274 -2.98 13.74 -11.43
CA ALA A 274 -3.55 12.62 -10.68
C ALA A 274 -2.52 11.46 -10.60
N ARG A 275 -2.42 10.84 -9.41
CA ARG A 275 -1.44 9.79 -9.12
C ARG A 275 -2.17 8.48 -8.85
N THR A 276 -2.18 7.59 -9.84
CA THR A 276 -2.52 6.18 -9.64
C THR A 276 -1.43 5.51 -8.81
N THR A 277 -1.85 4.68 -7.86
CA THR A 277 -0.94 3.89 -7.02
C THR A 277 -1.57 2.55 -6.74
N ALA A 278 -0.73 1.56 -6.50
CA ALA A 278 -1.10 0.44 -5.65
C ALA A 278 0.08 0.15 -4.67
N ALA A 279 -0.04 -0.72 -3.67
CA ALA A 279 1.07 -1.17 -2.81
C ALA A 279 1.03 -2.70 -2.59
N PHE A 280 2.11 -3.46 -2.90
CA PHE A 280 2.08 -4.94 -2.77
C PHE A 280 2.35 -5.41 -1.33
N PHE A 281 1.28 -5.58 -0.55
CA PHE A 281 1.36 -6.09 0.81
C PHE A 281 1.53 -7.61 0.84
N ILE A 282 2.32 -8.10 1.81
CA ILE A 282 2.45 -9.53 2.13
C ILE A 282 2.32 -9.70 3.65
N ASN A 283 1.13 -10.12 4.08
CA ASN A 283 0.71 -10.13 5.48
C ASN A 283 0.47 -11.56 5.98
N PRO A 284 0.76 -11.88 7.25
CA PRO A 284 0.41 -13.16 7.85
C PRO A 284 -1.09 -13.53 7.72
N SER A 285 -1.42 -14.81 7.87
CA SER A 285 -2.80 -15.27 8.01
C SER A 285 -3.38 -14.81 9.35
N ASP A 286 -4.70 -14.62 9.43
CA ASP A 286 -5.39 -14.12 10.64
C ASP A 286 -5.06 -14.94 11.90
N ASP A 287 -4.87 -16.26 11.74
CA ASP A 287 -4.51 -17.25 12.76
C ASP A 287 -2.99 -17.43 12.98
N CYS A 288 -2.16 -16.67 12.27
CA CYS A 288 -0.71 -16.75 12.41
C CYS A 288 -0.27 -16.17 13.75
N ILE A 289 0.37 -16.99 14.58
CA ILE A 289 1.04 -16.52 15.80
C ILE A 289 2.27 -15.70 15.40
N ILE A 290 2.30 -14.45 15.85
CA ILE A 290 3.41 -13.53 15.73
C ILE A 290 4.09 -13.47 17.10
N GLU A 291 5.37 -13.81 17.16
CA GLU A 291 6.26 -13.67 18.31
C GLU A 291 7.69 -13.33 17.83
N PRO A 292 8.54 -12.71 18.65
CA PRO A 292 9.96 -12.55 18.32
C PRO A 292 10.63 -13.90 18.08
N ALA A 293 11.30 -14.06 16.94
CA ALA A 293 11.92 -15.33 16.55
C ALA A 293 13.06 -15.67 17.52
N LYS A 294 13.01 -16.85 18.13
CA LYS A 294 13.88 -17.23 19.27
C LYS A 294 15.38 -17.28 18.91
N SER A 295 15.71 -17.51 17.64
CA SER A 295 17.08 -17.45 17.11
C SER A 295 17.59 -16.02 16.88
N LEU A 296 16.71 -15.00 16.97
CA LEU A 296 17.06 -13.58 16.84
C LEU A 296 17.10 -12.86 18.20
N ILE A 297 16.83 -13.57 19.30
CA ILE A 297 17.01 -13.06 20.67
C ILE A 297 18.43 -13.45 21.10
N GLY A 298 19.27 -12.47 21.42
CA GLY A 298 20.61 -12.69 21.97
C GLY A 298 20.58 -13.35 23.35
N THR A 299 21.69 -13.94 23.79
CA THR A 299 21.80 -14.64 25.09
C THR A 299 21.41 -13.80 26.30
N ASP A 300 21.59 -12.49 26.18
CA ASP A 300 21.39 -11.49 27.22
C ASP A 300 20.27 -10.48 26.81
N GLU A 301 19.55 -10.77 25.73
CA GLU A 301 18.38 -9.99 25.28
C GLU A 301 17.08 -10.63 25.81
N SER A 302 16.06 -9.80 26.06
CA SER A 302 14.68 -10.26 26.28
C SER A 302 13.82 -10.05 25.02
N PRO A 303 12.78 -10.86 24.80
CA PRO A 303 11.77 -10.57 23.79
C PRO A 303 11.05 -9.27 24.14
N VAL A 304 10.96 -8.33 23.19
CA VAL A 304 10.24 -7.05 23.38
C VAL A 304 8.73 -7.23 23.30
N TYR A 305 8.27 -8.34 22.69
CA TYR A 305 6.85 -8.61 22.45
C TYR A 305 6.44 -10.01 22.92
N ARG A 306 5.20 -10.15 23.37
CA ARG A 306 4.55 -11.45 23.62
C ARG A 306 4.12 -12.11 22.32
N ALA A 307 3.72 -13.38 22.38
CA ALA A 307 2.98 -14.03 21.31
C ALA A 307 1.52 -13.49 21.21
N PHE A 308 1.01 -13.37 19.98
CA PHE A 308 -0.38 -13.01 19.66
C PHE A 308 -0.79 -13.51 18.27
N GLU A 309 -2.09 -13.66 18.00
CA GLU A 309 -2.58 -13.92 16.65
C GLU A 309 -2.56 -12.63 15.80
N PHE A 310 -2.12 -12.69 14.54
CA PHE A 310 -2.00 -11.53 13.65
C PHE A 310 -3.32 -10.73 13.52
N LYS A 311 -4.48 -11.40 13.55
CA LYS A 311 -5.79 -10.73 13.55
C LYS A 311 -5.98 -9.76 14.73
N GLU A 312 -5.41 -10.05 15.90
CA GLU A 312 -5.50 -9.16 17.08
C GLU A 312 -4.77 -7.84 16.80
N PHE A 313 -3.54 -7.93 16.30
CA PHE A 313 -2.74 -6.77 15.92
C PHE A 313 -3.39 -6.00 14.75
N LEU A 314 -3.85 -6.69 13.71
CA LEU A 314 -4.48 -6.04 12.55
C LEU A 314 -5.77 -5.30 12.93
N LEU A 315 -6.60 -5.88 13.81
CA LEU A 315 -7.81 -5.21 14.32
C LEU A 315 -7.45 -4.02 15.22
N ASN A 316 -6.45 -4.14 16.09
CA ASN A 316 -5.99 -3.01 16.92
C ASN A 316 -5.38 -1.89 16.06
N TYR A 317 -4.61 -2.24 15.02
CA TYR A 317 -4.00 -1.27 14.09
C TYR A 317 -5.06 -0.48 13.30
N ILE A 318 -6.11 -1.15 12.84
CA ILE A 318 -7.27 -0.49 12.20
C ILE A 318 -8.06 0.37 13.22
N TYR A 319 -8.15 -0.05 14.48
CA TYR A 319 -8.82 0.72 15.54
C TYR A 319 -8.03 1.98 15.94
N MET A 320 -6.70 1.90 16.01
CA MET A 320 -5.78 3.00 16.38
C MET A 320 -5.46 3.95 15.20
N GLU A 321 -6.34 4.02 14.19
CA GLU A 321 -6.19 4.89 13.00
C GLU A 321 -4.86 4.67 12.23
N GLY A 322 -4.24 3.48 12.33
CA GLY A 322 -2.95 3.15 11.72
C GLY A 322 -1.70 3.63 12.48
N ASN A 323 -1.83 4.19 13.68
CA ASN A 323 -0.68 4.61 14.50
C ASN A 323 0.00 3.39 15.14
N PHE A 324 1.17 3.00 14.63
CA PHE A 324 1.88 1.78 15.05
C PHE A 324 2.21 1.74 16.54
N GLU A 325 2.71 2.84 17.12
CA GLU A 325 3.11 2.91 18.54
C GLU A 325 1.97 2.47 19.48
N LYS A 326 0.77 3.05 19.31
CA LYS A 326 -0.43 2.69 20.08
C LYS A 326 -0.98 1.30 19.71
N SER A 327 -0.74 0.86 18.47
CA SER A 327 -1.19 -0.44 17.98
C SER A 327 -0.41 -1.59 18.58
N VAL A 328 0.89 -1.38 18.84
CA VAL A 328 1.80 -2.44 19.32
C VAL A 328 1.94 -2.48 20.85
N GLU A 329 1.57 -1.41 21.56
CA GLU A 329 1.64 -1.33 23.03
C GLU A 329 0.99 -2.54 23.77
N PRO A 330 -0.23 -3.02 23.41
CA PRO A 330 -0.86 -4.18 24.09
C PRO A 330 -0.19 -5.54 23.80
N PHE A 331 0.89 -5.53 23.03
CA PHE A 331 1.68 -6.70 22.64
C PHE A 331 3.13 -6.60 23.12
N LYS A 332 3.56 -5.48 23.70
CA LYS A 332 4.88 -5.36 24.35
C LYS A 332 4.93 -6.19 25.63
N LEU A 333 6.11 -6.68 25.96
CA LEU A 333 6.46 -7.16 27.30
C LEU A 333 7.11 -5.98 28.04
N HIS A 334 6.46 -5.53 29.12
CA HIS A 334 7.09 -4.64 30.08
C HIS A 334 8.00 -5.48 31.00
N GLY A 335 9.26 -5.08 31.14
CA GLY A 335 10.23 -5.67 32.08
C GLY A 335 10.14 -5.09 33.49
#